data_AF-A0A1Y2C2B2-F1
#
_entry.id   AF-A0A1Y2C2B2-F1
#
_cell.length_a   1.000
_cell.length_b   1.000
_cell.length_c   1.000
_cell.angle_alpha   90.00
_cell.angle_beta   90.00
_cell.angle_gamma   90.00
#
_symmetry.space_group_name_H-M   'P 1'
#
loop_
_entity.id
_entity.type
_entity.pdbx_description
1 polymer ?
#
loop_
_entity_poly.entity_id
_entity_poly.type
_entity_poly.pdbx_seq_one_letter_code
_entity_poly.pdbx_strand_id
1 'polypeptide(L)'
;MSLELLQSIDPSFPSTVTDTEVSARVKTLLDSFGTSFENKSGSWDISIDKTGLNSTVFVAKHSAFNEPSLVIKHTTNPYSHKAVIREHRKLGYLLERSSSPDSDFNLDDLIIPRPLGPLVSSTADLSDEASANHTPHHHVVTCLTGINGAEAMKQCKDSQDRESLIRAFARAVKKVHAWNPGSNYPYLRLDEQFNSSFDVKTFDNTKEWLHTVMETVYRPRILPRATKLAEEGDKGAIEALEWMENLDRVLKLEDTDEFWTGVNSQIVFAHGDCMLPNFLFKRNVDTKEWVVSGVLDLGDSGYGDRRLDLGCANWSIGYNAGLALDLEGKGEEEKEVEKKALGNVFLDEYGMEIPNDGASFDVFMDFYELFDFYSYDE
;
A
#
# COMPACT_ATOMS: atom_id res chain seq x y z
N MET A 1 -22.12 5.97 12.53
CA MET A 1 -21.68 6.67 11.28
C MET A 1 -22.92 7.27 10.61
N SER A 2 -22.84 8.34 9.80
CA SER A 2 -24.03 8.68 8.99
C SER A 2 -24.14 7.62 7.88
N LEU A 3 -25.28 6.94 7.88
CA LEU A 3 -25.75 6.03 6.86
C LEU A 3 -25.46 6.54 5.42
N GLU A 4 -25.50 7.86 5.24
CA GLU A 4 -25.20 8.57 4.00
C GLU A 4 -23.83 8.23 3.38
N LEU A 5 -22.78 8.00 4.18
CA LEU A 5 -21.44 7.69 3.65
C LEU A 5 -21.33 6.24 3.15
N LEU A 6 -22.01 5.28 3.79
CA LEU A 6 -22.08 3.91 3.26
C LEU A 6 -22.92 3.86 1.98
N GLN A 7 -23.98 4.66 1.91
CA GLN A 7 -24.81 4.77 0.72
C GLN A 7 -24.13 5.50 -0.45
N SER A 8 -23.17 6.38 -0.18
CA SER A 8 -22.37 7.00 -1.25
C SER A 8 -21.35 6.04 -1.84
N ILE A 9 -20.84 5.08 -1.06
CA ILE A 9 -19.87 4.07 -1.49
C ILE A 9 -20.58 2.84 -2.11
N ASP A 10 -21.77 2.50 -1.60
CA ASP A 10 -22.64 1.45 -2.15
C ASP A 10 -24.10 1.92 -2.10
N PRO A 11 -24.66 2.43 -3.23
CA PRO A 11 -26.05 2.87 -3.28
C PRO A 11 -27.08 1.76 -3.01
N SER A 12 -26.66 0.49 -3.10
CA SER A 12 -27.49 -0.67 -2.76
C SER A 12 -27.54 -0.96 -1.26
N PHE A 13 -26.71 -0.28 -0.46
CA PHE A 13 -26.74 -0.38 0.99
C PHE A 13 -28.08 0.20 1.51
N PRO A 14 -28.90 -0.59 2.21
CA PRO A 14 -30.24 -0.16 2.61
C PRO A 14 -30.20 1.12 3.44
N SER A 15 -31.13 2.04 3.17
CA SER A 15 -31.26 3.33 3.88
C SER A 15 -31.67 3.22 5.35
N THR A 16 -31.65 2.01 5.90
CA THR A 16 -32.09 1.67 7.25
C THR A 16 -31.08 0.81 8.01
N VAL A 17 -29.88 0.58 7.48
CA VAL A 17 -28.87 -0.20 8.21
C VAL A 17 -28.36 0.60 9.40
N THR A 18 -28.86 0.26 10.58
CA THR A 18 -28.40 0.85 11.84
C THR A 18 -26.98 0.36 12.17
N ASP A 19 -26.20 1.12 12.94
CA ASP A 19 -24.89 0.66 13.46
C ASP A 19 -25.01 -0.71 14.18
N THR A 20 -26.20 -1.02 14.74
CA THR A 20 -26.56 -2.33 15.31
C THR A 20 -26.59 -3.47 14.28
N GLU A 21 -27.12 -3.24 13.09
CA GLU A 21 -27.18 -4.26 12.03
C GLU A 21 -25.80 -4.54 11.44
N VAL A 22 -24.98 -3.50 11.23
CA VAL A 22 -23.57 -3.66 10.82
C VAL A 22 -22.81 -4.50 11.86
N SER A 23 -22.96 -4.15 13.14
CA SER A 23 -22.34 -4.87 14.25
C SER A 23 -22.78 -6.34 14.31
N ALA A 24 -24.07 -6.61 14.08
CA ALA A 24 -24.60 -7.97 14.04
C ALA A 24 -24.03 -8.79 12.87
N ARG A 25 -23.89 -8.19 11.68
CA ARG A 25 -23.28 -8.85 10.51
C ARG A 25 -21.81 -9.13 10.70
N VAL A 26 -21.04 -8.15 11.19
CA VAL A 26 -19.62 -8.32 11.53
C VAL A 26 -19.46 -9.42 12.59
N LYS A 27 -20.33 -9.45 13.60
CA LYS A 27 -20.33 -10.52 14.59
C LYS A 27 -20.58 -11.89 13.96
N THR A 28 -21.62 -12.04 13.13
CA THR A 28 -21.90 -13.30 12.43
C THR A 28 -20.71 -13.75 11.59
N LEU A 29 -20.05 -12.82 10.90
CA LEU A 29 -18.83 -13.08 10.14
C LEU A 29 -17.71 -13.59 11.07
N LEU A 30 -17.43 -12.88 12.17
CA LEU A 30 -16.39 -13.27 13.14
C LEU A 30 -16.67 -14.61 13.80
N ASP A 31 -17.93 -14.90 14.13
CA ASP A 31 -18.36 -16.18 14.68
C ASP A 31 -18.11 -17.31 13.66
N SER A 32 -18.25 -17.04 12.34
CA SER A 32 -17.98 -18.04 11.28
C SER A 32 -16.51 -18.41 11.08
N PHE A 33 -15.57 -17.58 11.55
CA PHE A 33 -14.13 -17.87 11.49
C PHE A 33 -13.65 -18.89 12.54
N GLY A 34 -14.54 -19.38 13.42
CA GLY A 34 -14.41 -20.67 14.09
C GLY A 34 -13.61 -20.75 15.41
N THR A 35 -14.22 -21.41 16.40
CA THR A 35 -13.74 -22.04 17.66
C THR A 35 -12.91 -21.28 18.70
N SER A 36 -11.98 -20.39 18.34
CA SER A 36 -11.14 -19.71 19.37
C SER A 36 -11.90 -18.61 20.13
N PHE A 37 -12.97 -18.08 19.54
CA PHE A 37 -13.86 -17.08 20.16
C PHE A 37 -15.18 -17.68 20.68
N GLU A 38 -15.70 -18.72 20.03
CA GLU A 38 -17.02 -19.32 20.32
C GLU A 38 -17.17 -19.82 21.77
N ASN A 39 -16.07 -20.20 22.42
CA ASN A 39 -16.08 -20.73 23.79
C ASN A 39 -15.87 -19.66 24.87
N LYS A 40 -15.69 -18.38 24.52
CA LYS A 40 -15.47 -17.31 25.50
C LYS A 40 -16.69 -16.42 25.62
N SER A 41 -17.21 -16.28 26.84
CA SER A 41 -18.21 -15.27 27.16
C SER A 41 -17.61 -13.87 26.96
N GLY A 42 -18.22 -13.05 26.11
CA GLY A 42 -17.79 -11.68 25.87
C GLY A 42 -18.67 -10.96 24.86
N SER A 43 -18.34 -9.71 24.61
CA SER A 43 -18.99 -8.82 23.66
C SER A 43 -17.94 -8.29 22.69
N TRP A 44 -18.33 -8.14 21.43
CA TRP A 44 -17.54 -7.43 20.43
C TRP A 44 -17.85 -5.94 20.51
N ASP A 45 -16.82 -5.13 20.61
CA ASP A 45 -16.85 -3.69 20.36
C ASP A 45 -16.32 -3.47 18.93
N ILE A 46 -17.12 -2.85 18.07
CA ILE A 46 -16.84 -2.72 16.64
C ILE A 46 -16.82 -1.23 16.30
N SER A 47 -15.67 -0.76 15.85
CA SER A 47 -15.48 0.59 15.33
C SER A 47 -15.18 0.55 13.83
N ILE A 48 -15.55 1.61 13.13
CA ILE A 48 -15.30 1.75 11.70
C ILE A 48 -14.14 2.72 11.54
N ASP A 49 -13.09 2.27 10.88
CA ASP A 49 -11.99 3.12 10.45
C ASP A 49 -12.27 3.62 9.03
N LYS A 50 -12.28 4.94 8.88
CA LYS A 50 -12.68 5.65 7.66
C LYS A 50 -11.48 6.09 6.82
N THR A 51 -10.27 5.68 7.19
CA THR A 51 -9.05 6.10 6.48
C THR A 51 -8.84 5.39 5.15
N GLY A 52 -9.54 4.27 4.90
CA GLY A 52 -9.44 3.54 3.64
C GLY A 52 -10.30 4.16 2.55
N LEU A 53 -9.67 4.55 1.43
CA LEU A 53 -10.38 5.08 0.25
C LEU A 53 -11.08 3.95 -0.55
N ASN A 54 -10.46 2.77 -0.59
CA ASN A 54 -10.87 1.66 -1.45
C ASN A 54 -11.53 0.48 -0.70
N SER A 55 -11.66 0.61 0.63
CA SER A 55 -12.27 -0.41 1.48
C SER A 55 -12.86 0.21 2.73
N THR A 56 -13.99 -0.32 3.19
CA THR A 56 -14.47 -0.05 4.54
C THR A 56 -13.70 -0.94 5.51
N VAL A 57 -13.02 -0.33 6.49
CA VAL A 57 -12.24 -1.05 7.48
C VAL A 57 -13.01 -1.10 8.80
N PHE A 58 -13.25 -2.30 9.32
CA PHE A 58 -13.83 -2.50 10.65
C PHE A 58 -12.77 -2.99 11.61
N VAL A 59 -12.64 -2.35 12.77
CA VAL A 59 -11.81 -2.81 13.87
C VAL A 59 -12.71 -3.43 14.92
N ALA A 60 -12.53 -4.71 15.20
CA ALA A 60 -13.33 -5.47 16.15
C ALA A 60 -12.48 -5.86 17.36
N LYS A 61 -12.89 -5.46 18.57
CA LYS A 61 -12.23 -5.79 19.83
C LYS A 61 -13.16 -6.66 20.68
N HIS A 62 -12.68 -7.82 21.10
CA HIS A 62 -13.45 -8.72 21.95
C HIS A 62 -13.14 -8.48 23.44
N SER A 63 -14.17 -8.24 24.26
CA SER A 63 -14.00 -7.84 25.67
C SER A 63 -13.30 -8.87 26.56
N ALA A 64 -13.29 -10.15 26.17
CA ALA A 64 -12.57 -11.20 26.88
C ALA A 64 -11.05 -11.24 26.60
N PHE A 65 -10.55 -10.39 25.69
CA PHE A 65 -9.13 -10.31 25.33
C PHE A 65 -8.62 -8.90 25.56
N ASN A 66 -7.51 -8.78 26.27
CA ASN A 66 -6.81 -7.49 26.37
C ASN A 66 -6.28 -7.07 24.98
N GLU A 67 -5.90 -8.06 24.17
CA GLU A 67 -5.49 -8.03 22.76
C GLU A 67 -5.50 -9.49 22.24
N PRO A 68 -5.67 -9.78 20.93
CA PRO A 68 -5.63 -8.84 19.80
C PRO A 68 -7.02 -8.38 19.32
N SER A 69 -7.09 -7.12 18.86
CA SER A 69 -8.18 -6.65 18.01
C SER A 69 -8.05 -7.27 16.61
N LEU A 70 -9.16 -7.37 15.88
CA LEU A 70 -9.22 -7.85 14.50
C LEU A 70 -9.53 -6.69 13.57
N VAL A 71 -8.99 -6.75 12.35
CA VAL A 71 -9.33 -5.83 11.26
C VAL A 71 -10.05 -6.61 10.19
N ILE A 72 -11.18 -6.09 9.74
CA ILE A 72 -11.98 -6.63 8.65
C ILE A 72 -11.97 -5.61 7.53
N LYS A 73 -11.29 -5.92 6.42
CA LYS A 73 -11.37 -5.11 5.21
C LYS A 73 -12.54 -5.61 4.37
N HIS A 74 -13.48 -4.71 4.09
CA HIS A 74 -14.62 -4.96 3.23
C HIS A 74 -14.51 -4.09 1.99
N THR A 75 -14.47 -4.73 0.83
CA THR A 75 -14.32 -4.06 -0.47
C THR A 75 -15.57 -4.26 -1.31
N THR A 76 -16.08 -3.19 -1.89
CA THR A 76 -17.26 -3.21 -2.80
C THR A 76 -16.84 -3.08 -4.27
N ASN A 77 -15.71 -2.42 -4.56
CA ASN A 77 -15.18 -2.31 -5.91
C ASN A 77 -14.48 -3.62 -6.36
N PRO A 78 -14.78 -4.15 -7.57
CA PRO A 78 -14.10 -5.30 -8.17
C PRO A 78 -12.57 -5.23 -8.22
N TYR A 79 -11.98 -4.04 -8.41
CA TYR A 79 -10.52 -3.88 -8.39
C TYR A 79 -9.95 -4.16 -6.99
N SER A 80 -10.62 -3.64 -5.97
CA SER A 80 -10.27 -3.85 -4.56
C SER A 80 -10.47 -5.31 -4.15
N HIS A 81 -11.39 -6.05 -4.79
CA HIS A 81 -11.56 -7.50 -4.55
C HIS A 81 -10.29 -8.26 -4.93
N LYS A 82 -9.74 -8.01 -6.13
CA LYS A 82 -8.50 -8.64 -6.56
C LYS A 82 -7.33 -8.26 -5.65
N ALA A 83 -7.24 -7.00 -5.25
CA ALA A 83 -6.20 -6.54 -4.33
C ALA A 83 -6.26 -7.26 -2.97
N VAL A 84 -7.47 -7.41 -2.41
CA VAL A 84 -7.70 -8.16 -1.17
C VAL A 84 -7.33 -9.63 -1.31
N ILE A 85 -7.73 -10.29 -2.41
CA ILE A 85 -7.37 -11.69 -2.66
C ILE A 85 -5.86 -11.86 -2.73
N ARG A 86 -5.17 -10.98 -3.49
CA ARG A 86 -3.71 -10.97 -3.57
C ARG A 86 -3.07 -10.76 -2.21
N GLU A 87 -3.55 -9.79 -1.43
CA GLU A 87 -3.04 -9.50 -0.09
C GLU A 87 -3.15 -10.73 0.81
N HIS A 88 -4.31 -11.36 0.85
CA HIS A 88 -4.54 -12.56 1.66
C HIS A 88 -3.56 -13.68 1.35
N ARG A 89 -3.38 -14.00 0.06
CA ARG A 89 -2.46 -15.05 -0.39
C ARG A 89 -1.00 -14.70 -0.08
N LYS A 90 -0.62 -13.46 -0.36
CA LYS A 90 0.74 -12.95 -0.14
C LYS A 90 1.12 -12.95 1.35
N LEU A 91 0.24 -12.46 2.22
CA LEU A 91 0.44 -12.49 3.66
C LEU A 91 0.57 -13.93 4.18
N GLY A 92 -0.30 -14.84 3.72
CA GLY A 92 -0.21 -16.27 4.06
C GLY A 92 1.15 -16.87 3.70
N TYR A 93 1.62 -16.62 2.47
CA TYR A 93 2.92 -17.08 2.01
C TYR A 93 4.09 -16.48 2.82
N LEU A 94 4.09 -15.17 3.07
CA LEU A 94 5.14 -14.49 3.85
C LEU A 94 5.24 -15.06 5.26
N LEU A 95 4.10 -15.31 5.90
CA LEU A 95 4.05 -15.87 7.26
C LEU A 95 4.51 -17.34 7.29
N GLU A 96 4.11 -18.14 6.31
CA GLU A 96 4.58 -19.53 6.18
C GLU A 96 6.11 -19.56 6.01
N ARG A 97 6.65 -18.70 5.13
CA ARG A 97 8.10 -18.61 4.91
C ARG A 97 8.87 -18.11 6.12
N SER A 98 8.34 -17.14 6.88
CA SER A 98 8.99 -16.67 8.11
C SER A 98 9.12 -17.73 9.20
N SER A 99 8.24 -18.74 9.15
CA SER A 99 8.24 -19.84 10.12
C SER A 99 9.12 -21.01 9.68
N SER A 100 9.66 -20.97 8.45
CA SER A 100 10.50 -22.02 7.89
C SER A 100 11.93 -21.93 8.48
N PRO A 101 12.50 -23.04 9.00
CA PRO A 101 13.86 -23.05 9.56
C PRO A 101 14.95 -22.65 8.57
N ASP A 102 14.72 -22.90 7.28
CA ASP A 102 15.66 -22.64 6.18
C ASP A 102 15.49 -21.24 5.57
N SER A 103 14.70 -20.38 6.22
CA SER A 103 14.37 -19.07 5.72
C SER A 103 15.35 -18.02 6.20
N ASP A 104 16.05 -17.36 5.27
CA ASP A 104 16.79 -16.12 5.57
C ASP A 104 15.83 -14.93 5.81
N PHE A 105 14.52 -15.14 5.69
CA PHE A 105 13.48 -14.13 5.90
C PHE A 105 13.06 -14.09 7.39
N ASN A 106 13.54 -13.07 8.11
CA ASN A 106 13.17 -12.81 9.49
C ASN A 106 12.08 -11.73 9.60
N LEU A 107 10.87 -12.11 10.06
CA LEU A 107 9.78 -11.15 10.33
C LEU A 107 9.92 -10.41 11.66
N ASP A 108 10.85 -10.79 12.54
CA ASP A 108 11.03 -10.10 13.82
C ASP A 108 11.41 -8.62 13.64
N ASP A 109 11.87 -8.26 12.45
CA ASP A 109 12.29 -6.91 12.09
C ASP A 109 11.14 -5.96 11.68
N LEU A 110 10.00 -6.51 11.22
CA LEU A 110 8.83 -5.77 10.74
C LEU A 110 7.56 -6.62 10.86
N ILE A 111 6.57 -6.11 11.59
CA ILE A 111 5.33 -6.83 11.87
C ILE A 111 4.33 -6.64 10.71
N ILE A 112 3.77 -7.73 10.20
CA ILE A 112 2.69 -7.73 9.19
C ILE A 112 1.41 -8.32 9.78
N PRO A 113 0.22 -7.95 9.26
CA PRO A 113 -1.02 -8.55 9.70
C PRO A 113 -1.06 -10.05 9.39
N ARG A 114 -1.61 -10.85 10.30
CA ARG A 114 -1.88 -12.27 10.09
C ARG A 114 -3.30 -12.48 9.58
N PRO A 115 -3.51 -13.06 8.40
CA PRO A 115 -4.83 -13.49 7.95
C PRO A 115 -5.42 -14.53 8.90
N LEU A 116 -6.69 -14.38 9.24
CA LEU A 116 -7.44 -15.32 10.05
C LEU A 116 -8.43 -16.06 9.17
N GLY A 117 -8.20 -17.36 8.97
CA GLY A 117 -9.06 -18.24 8.18
C GLY A 117 -9.07 -17.94 6.67
N PRO A 118 -9.91 -18.65 5.89
CA PRO A 118 -10.02 -18.44 4.45
C PRO A 118 -10.72 -17.13 4.12
N LEU A 119 -10.47 -16.58 2.92
CA LEU A 119 -11.32 -15.52 2.37
C LEU A 119 -12.78 -16.01 2.32
N VAL A 120 -13.65 -15.32 3.05
CA VAL A 120 -15.07 -15.63 3.05
C VAL A 120 -15.72 -14.86 1.90
N SER A 121 -16.01 -15.58 0.82
CA SER A 121 -16.93 -15.17 -0.23
C SER A 121 -18.35 -15.30 0.32
N SER A 122 -19.15 -14.24 0.27
CA SER A 122 -20.50 -14.26 0.85
C SER A 122 -21.44 -15.26 0.18
N THR A 123 -21.13 -15.76 -1.04
CA THR A 123 -22.05 -16.65 -1.78
C THR A 123 -21.47 -17.60 -2.86
N ALA A 124 -20.17 -17.65 -3.17
CA ALA A 124 -19.71 -18.38 -4.38
C ALA A 124 -18.46 -19.27 -4.23
N ASP A 125 -18.54 -20.44 -4.86
CA ASP A 125 -17.45 -21.37 -5.17
C ASP A 125 -16.34 -20.61 -5.93
N LEU A 126 -15.14 -20.51 -5.34
CA LEU A 126 -14.02 -19.71 -5.89
C LEU A 126 -13.43 -20.28 -7.19
N SER A 127 -13.98 -21.38 -7.72
CA SER A 127 -13.51 -22.02 -8.96
C SER A 127 -13.95 -21.31 -10.24
N ASP A 128 -14.90 -20.36 -10.17
CA ASP A 128 -15.38 -19.61 -11.33
C ASP A 128 -14.99 -18.12 -11.23
N GLU A 129 -13.90 -17.73 -11.90
CA GLU A 129 -13.33 -16.37 -11.90
C GLU A 129 -14.35 -15.29 -12.30
N ALA A 130 -15.35 -15.64 -13.13
CA ALA A 130 -16.40 -14.70 -13.52
C ALA A 130 -17.34 -14.35 -12.35
N SER A 131 -17.57 -15.29 -11.42
CA SER A 131 -18.38 -15.09 -10.21
C SER A 131 -17.60 -14.39 -9.08
N ALA A 132 -16.28 -14.60 -9.04
CA ALA A 132 -15.39 -14.00 -8.04
C ALA A 132 -15.27 -12.48 -8.18
N ASN A 133 -15.47 -11.93 -9.39
CA ASN A 133 -15.41 -10.50 -9.67
C ASN A 133 -16.61 -9.67 -9.14
N HIS A 134 -17.67 -10.33 -8.65
CA HIS A 134 -18.90 -9.66 -8.20
C HIS A 134 -19.33 -10.03 -6.78
N THR A 135 -18.59 -10.92 -6.11
CA THR A 135 -18.94 -11.34 -4.75
C THR A 135 -18.07 -10.57 -3.77
N PRO A 136 -18.65 -9.82 -2.80
CA PRO A 136 -17.86 -9.13 -1.79
C PRO A 136 -16.97 -10.12 -1.02
N HIS A 137 -15.67 -9.80 -0.97
CA HIS A 137 -14.71 -10.54 -0.17
C HIS A 137 -14.48 -9.82 1.15
N HIS A 138 -14.42 -10.59 2.23
CA HIS A 138 -14.01 -10.09 3.53
C HIS A 138 -12.61 -10.62 3.85
N HIS A 139 -11.67 -9.71 4.09
CA HIS A 139 -10.35 -10.05 4.58
C HIS A 139 -10.28 -9.77 6.07
N VAL A 140 -10.18 -10.83 6.88
CA VAL A 140 -10.00 -10.70 8.33
C VAL A 140 -8.53 -10.93 8.66
N VAL A 141 -7.92 -9.95 9.31
CA VAL A 141 -6.51 -9.99 9.73
C VAL A 141 -6.38 -9.56 11.19
N THR A 142 -5.26 -9.89 11.82
CA THR A 142 -4.92 -9.32 13.13
C THR A 142 -4.71 -7.81 13.05
N CYS A 143 -5.28 -7.06 13.98
CA CYS A 143 -4.99 -5.63 14.12
C CYS A 143 -3.57 -5.45 14.66
N LEU A 144 -2.80 -4.62 13.97
CA LEU A 144 -1.51 -4.15 14.47
C LEU A 144 -1.72 -2.88 15.30
N THR A 145 -0.85 -2.65 16.27
CA THR A 145 -0.89 -1.45 17.12
C THR A 145 -0.07 -0.32 16.50
N GLY A 146 -0.59 0.89 16.48
CA GLY A 146 0.12 2.08 15.99
C GLY A 146 -0.85 3.10 15.40
N ILE A 147 -0.32 4.19 14.88
CA ILE A 147 -1.05 5.16 14.04
C ILE A 147 -0.49 5.11 12.63
N ASN A 148 -1.33 5.28 11.60
CA ASN A 148 -0.82 5.32 10.22
C ASN A 148 0.11 6.53 10.01
N GLY A 149 1.01 6.44 9.04
CA GLY A 149 2.04 7.45 8.84
C GLY A 149 1.52 8.84 8.44
N ALA A 150 0.36 8.94 7.78
CA ALA A 150 -0.27 10.24 7.50
C ALA A 150 -0.71 10.94 8.80
N GLU A 151 -1.35 10.21 9.71
CA GLU A 151 -1.72 10.74 11.02
C GLU A 151 -0.50 11.01 11.90
N ALA A 152 0.55 10.18 11.80
CA ALA A 152 1.83 10.44 12.46
C ALA A 152 2.48 11.76 11.99
N MET A 153 2.44 12.03 10.69
CA MET A 153 2.96 13.26 10.09
C MET A 153 2.25 14.50 10.64
N LYS A 154 0.91 14.46 10.75
CA LYS A 154 0.10 15.54 11.35
C LYS A 154 0.39 15.77 12.84
N GLN A 155 0.86 14.75 13.55
CA GLN A 155 1.21 14.84 14.97
C GLN A 155 2.66 15.29 15.21
N CYS A 156 3.48 15.42 14.17
CA CYS A 156 4.85 15.90 14.32
C CYS A 156 4.85 17.38 14.72
N LYS A 157 5.63 17.70 15.75
CA LYS A 157 5.61 19.04 16.37
C LYS A 157 6.46 20.07 15.65
N ASP A 158 7.52 19.61 14.99
CA ASP A 158 8.51 20.43 14.32
C ASP A 158 9.23 19.61 13.24
N SER A 159 10.17 20.27 12.54
CA SER A 159 10.92 19.67 11.45
C SER A 159 11.80 18.48 11.90
N GLN A 160 12.43 18.54 13.09
CA GLN A 160 13.24 17.42 13.59
C GLN A 160 12.39 16.19 13.89
N ASP A 161 11.17 16.42 14.40
CA ASP A 161 10.21 15.37 14.67
C ASP A 161 9.73 14.68 13.38
N ARG A 162 9.52 15.46 12.31
CA ARG A 162 9.23 14.93 10.96
C ARG A 162 10.41 14.15 10.41
N GLU A 163 11.64 14.67 10.52
CA GLU A 163 12.83 13.94 10.10
C GLU A 163 12.94 12.59 10.83
N SER A 164 12.67 12.55 12.14
CA SER A 164 12.66 11.30 12.91
C SER A 164 11.64 10.29 12.34
N LEU A 165 10.43 10.75 12.00
CA LEU A 165 9.40 9.92 11.35
C LEU A 165 9.90 9.37 10.01
N ILE A 166 10.46 10.25 9.17
CA ILE A 166 10.93 9.90 7.84
C ILE A 166 12.12 8.93 7.89
N ARG A 167 13.04 9.08 8.84
CA ARG A 167 14.12 8.12 9.03
C ARG A 167 13.60 6.74 9.44
N ALA A 168 12.60 6.71 10.33
CA ALA A 168 11.96 5.45 10.73
C ALA A 168 11.28 4.77 9.52
N PHE A 169 10.63 5.56 8.66
CA PHE A 169 10.02 5.09 7.43
C PHE A 169 11.07 4.53 6.45
N ALA A 170 12.14 5.28 6.16
CA ALA A 170 13.23 4.86 5.29
C ALA A 170 13.87 3.53 5.73
N ARG A 171 14.13 3.38 7.04
CA ARG A 171 14.64 2.13 7.61
C ARG A 171 13.68 0.96 7.41
N ALA A 172 12.37 1.19 7.54
CA ALA A 172 11.38 0.15 7.29
C ALA A 172 11.32 -0.24 5.81
N VAL A 173 11.31 0.73 4.89
CA VAL A 173 11.37 0.45 3.43
C VAL A 173 12.62 -0.34 3.08
N LYS A 174 13.78 0.02 3.64
CA LYS A 174 15.02 -0.73 3.47
C LYS A 174 14.93 -2.17 3.97
N LYS A 175 14.25 -2.40 5.10
CA LYS A 175 13.98 -3.75 5.61
C LYS A 175 13.04 -4.54 4.69
N VAL A 176 11.97 -3.92 4.19
CA VAL A 176 11.07 -4.53 3.18
C VAL A 176 11.86 -4.94 1.94
N HIS A 177 12.72 -4.06 1.42
CA HIS A 177 13.55 -4.37 0.24
C HIS A 177 14.61 -5.45 0.49
N ALA A 178 15.00 -5.67 1.74
CA ALA A 178 15.90 -6.76 2.13
C ALA A 178 15.19 -8.11 2.30
N TRP A 179 13.86 -8.15 2.24
CA TRP A 179 13.11 -9.39 2.34
C TRP A 179 13.35 -10.30 1.13
N ASN A 180 13.55 -11.59 1.41
CA ASN A 180 13.69 -12.62 0.39
C ASN A 180 12.70 -13.76 0.64
N PRO A 181 11.44 -13.64 0.18
CA PRO A 181 10.42 -14.69 0.30
C PRO A 181 10.72 -15.95 -0.56
N GLY A 182 11.81 -15.93 -1.34
CA GLY A 182 12.24 -17.01 -2.21
C GLY A 182 11.79 -16.83 -3.66
N SER A 183 12.45 -17.54 -4.57
CA SER A 183 12.30 -17.40 -6.03
C SER A 183 10.92 -17.68 -6.61
N ASN A 184 9.99 -18.20 -5.81
CA ASN A 184 8.62 -18.51 -6.27
C ASN A 184 7.61 -17.42 -5.85
N TYR A 185 8.06 -16.36 -5.18
CA TYR A 185 7.17 -15.25 -4.84
C TYR A 185 6.84 -14.44 -6.09
N PRO A 186 5.59 -14.00 -6.26
CA PRO A 186 5.16 -13.25 -7.44
C PRO A 186 5.95 -11.95 -7.63
N TYR A 187 6.10 -11.55 -8.89
CA TYR A 187 6.48 -10.18 -9.25
C TYR A 187 5.39 -9.19 -8.85
N LEU A 188 5.79 -7.94 -8.62
CA LEU A 188 4.93 -6.84 -8.23
C LEU A 188 3.77 -6.67 -9.22
N ARG A 189 2.54 -6.63 -8.70
CA ARG A 189 1.27 -6.42 -9.43
C ARG A 189 0.99 -7.37 -10.61
N LEU A 190 1.77 -8.45 -10.81
CA LEU A 190 1.48 -9.50 -11.78
C LEU A 190 0.64 -10.61 -11.12
N ASP A 191 -0.51 -10.93 -11.70
CA ASP A 191 -1.35 -12.06 -11.26
C ASP A 191 -0.64 -13.40 -11.50
N GLU A 192 -0.99 -14.43 -10.73
CA GLU A 192 -0.43 -15.79 -10.82
C GLU A 192 -0.47 -16.38 -12.25
N GLN A 193 -1.44 -15.96 -13.08
CA GLN A 193 -1.53 -16.39 -14.49
C GLN A 193 -0.32 -15.93 -15.31
N PHE A 194 0.28 -14.78 -15.01
CA PHE A 194 1.52 -14.30 -15.65
C PHE A 194 2.78 -15.00 -15.10
N ASN A 195 2.75 -15.50 -13.85
CA ASN A 195 3.91 -16.19 -13.27
C ASN A 195 4.18 -17.57 -13.89
N SER A 196 3.22 -18.16 -14.62
CA SER A 196 3.45 -19.45 -15.28
C SER A 196 4.45 -19.38 -16.45
N SER A 197 4.73 -18.18 -16.97
CA SER A 197 5.60 -17.95 -18.13
C SER A 197 6.88 -17.15 -17.83
N PHE A 198 7.02 -16.57 -16.64
CA PHE A 198 8.19 -15.76 -16.26
C PHE A 198 8.95 -16.43 -15.12
N ASP A 199 10.11 -17.03 -15.43
CA ASP A 199 11.10 -17.42 -14.43
C ASP A 199 11.63 -16.15 -13.75
N VAL A 200 11.93 -16.17 -12.44
CA VAL A 200 12.54 -15.01 -11.76
C VAL A 200 13.88 -14.62 -12.39
N LYS A 201 14.46 -15.53 -13.17
CA LYS A 201 15.65 -15.32 -14.00
C LYS A 201 15.39 -14.64 -15.36
N THR A 202 14.14 -14.35 -15.72
CA THR A 202 13.83 -13.86 -17.08
C THR A 202 14.12 -12.38 -17.22
N PHE A 203 14.02 -11.60 -16.13
CA PHE A 203 14.41 -10.19 -16.15
C PHE A 203 15.87 -10.04 -15.69
N ASP A 204 16.80 -10.29 -16.61
CA ASP A 204 18.22 -9.98 -16.41
C ASP A 204 18.47 -8.45 -16.39
N ASN A 205 17.49 -7.64 -16.79
CA ASN A 205 17.57 -6.18 -16.81
C ASN A 205 16.26 -5.53 -16.33
N THR A 206 16.38 -4.63 -15.35
CA THR A 206 15.32 -3.78 -14.79
C THR A 206 14.52 -3.02 -15.85
N LYS A 207 15.14 -2.66 -16.99
CA LYS A 207 14.48 -2.00 -18.13
C LYS A 207 13.38 -2.85 -18.76
N GLU A 208 13.62 -4.15 -18.91
CA GLU A 208 12.65 -5.08 -19.48
C GLU A 208 11.48 -5.33 -18.52
N TRP A 209 11.77 -5.40 -17.21
CA TRP A 209 10.75 -5.47 -16.17
C TRP A 209 9.85 -4.23 -16.19
N LEU A 210 10.45 -3.02 -16.20
CA LEU A 210 9.68 -1.78 -16.21
C LEU A 210 8.79 -1.69 -17.47
N HIS A 211 9.35 -1.95 -18.64
CA HIS A 211 8.58 -1.96 -19.88
C HIS A 211 7.40 -2.93 -19.80
N THR A 212 7.63 -4.15 -19.30
CA THR A 212 6.58 -5.16 -19.13
C THR A 212 5.49 -4.68 -18.18
N VAL A 213 5.86 -4.18 -17.01
CA VAL A 213 4.91 -3.70 -16.00
C VAL A 213 4.11 -2.51 -16.53
N MET A 214 4.76 -1.58 -17.23
CA MET A 214 4.06 -0.45 -17.84
C MET A 214 3.04 -0.89 -18.89
N GLU A 215 3.43 -1.76 -19.82
CA GLU A 215 2.56 -2.19 -20.92
C GLU A 215 1.45 -3.15 -20.48
N THR A 216 1.72 -4.01 -19.48
CA THR A 216 0.77 -5.07 -19.08
C THR A 216 -0.08 -4.71 -17.88
N VAL A 217 0.40 -3.84 -16.97
CA VAL A 217 -0.32 -3.48 -15.73
C VAL A 217 -0.84 -2.05 -15.80
N TYR A 218 0.05 -1.08 -16.03
CA TYR A 218 -0.32 0.32 -15.87
C TYR A 218 -1.06 0.89 -17.06
N ARG A 219 -0.58 0.71 -18.30
CA ARG A 219 -1.23 1.22 -19.50
C ARG A 219 -2.68 0.73 -19.62
N PRO A 220 -3.00 -0.57 -19.47
CA PRO A 220 -4.40 -1.02 -19.56
C PRO A 220 -5.29 -0.48 -18.45
N ARG A 221 -4.73 -0.16 -17.28
CA ARG A 221 -5.45 0.36 -16.12
C ARG A 221 -5.70 1.87 -16.22
N ILE A 222 -4.67 2.62 -16.59
CA ILE A 222 -4.67 4.08 -16.57
C ILE A 222 -5.27 4.65 -17.86
N LEU A 223 -4.89 4.10 -19.02
CA LEU A 223 -5.21 4.67 -20.33
C LEU A 223 -6.72 4.92 -20.53
N PRO A 224 -7.64 3.96 -20.28
CA PRO A 224 -9.07 4.20 -20.54
C PRO A 224 -9.63 5.38 -19.73
N ARG A 225 -9.19 5.52 -18.47
CA ARG A 225 -9.63 6.60 -17.59
C ARG A 225 -9.00 7.93 -17.98
N ALA A 226 -7.70 7.93 -18.24
CA ALA A 226 -6.97 9.11 -18.68
C ALA A 226 -7.58 9.68 -19.95
N THR A 227 -7.89 8.83 -20.95
CA THR A 227 -8.61 9.22 -22.16
C THR A 227 -9.93 9.90 -21.85
N LYS A 228 -10.77 9.28 -21.00
CA LYS A 228 -12.06 9.84 -20.64
C LYS A 228 -11.95 11.21 -19.95
N LEU A 229 -11.08 11.33 -18.95
CA LEU A 229 -10.89 12.59 -18.21
C LEU A 229 -10.30 13.69 -19.11
N ALA A 230 -9.41 13.33 -20.03
CA ALA A 230 -8.84 14.26 -20.99
C ALA A 230 -9.91 14.78 -21.98
N GLU A 231 -10.83 13.92 -22.43
CA GLU A 231 -11.99 14.32 -23.23
C GLU A 231 -12.92 15.30 -22.47
N GLU A 232 -12.95 15.19 -21.14
CA GLU A 232 -13.66 16.11 -20.23
C GLU A 232 -12.88 17.41 -19.95
N GLY A 233 -11.64 17.53 -20.46
CA GLY A 233 -10.79 18.71 -20.32
C GLY A 233 -9.97 18.74 -19.03
N ASP A 234 -9.84 17.62 -18.32
CA ASP A 234 -8.94 17.51 -17.19
C ASP A 234 -7.47 17.63 -17.65
N LYS A 235 -6.76 18.62 -17.09
CA LYS A 235 -5.39 18.94 -17.51
C LYS A 235 -4.39 17.86 -17.12
N GLY A 236 -4.50 17.31 -15.90
CA GLY A 236 -3.63 16.22 -15.48
C GLY A 236 -3.85 14.98 -16.33
N ALA A 237 -5.11 14.76 -16.74
CA ALA A 237 -5.44 13.66 -17.63
C ALA A 237 -4.80 13.78 -19.01
N ILE A 238 -4.80 14.97 -19.59
CA ILE A 238 -4.14 15.28 -20.87
C ILE A 238 -2.62 15.08 -20.74
N GLU A 239 -2.01 15.64 -19.69
CA GLU A 239 -0.56 15.55 -19.47
C GLU A 239 -0.09 14.11 -19.34
N ALA A 240 -0.82 13.26 -18.62
CA ALA A 240 -0.41 11.86 -18.50
C ALA A 240 -0.71 11.00 -19.73
N LEU A 241 -1.68 11.35 -20.57
CA LEU A 241 -1.81 10.74 -21.91
C LEU A 241 -0.61 11.10 -22.80
N GLU A 242 -0.24 12.39 -22.85
CA GLU A 242 0.95 12.84 -23.56
C GLU A 242 2.19 12.10 -23.03
N TRP A 243 2.28 11.89 -21.72
CA TRP A 243 3.37 11.10 -21.13
C TRP A 243 3.31 9.62 -21.52
N MET A 244 2.15 8.96 -21.50
CA MET A 244 1.99 7.56 -21.90
C MET A 244 2.31 7.32 -23.38
N GLU A 245 2.04 8.30 -24.24
CA GLU A 245 2.49 8.31 -25.64
C GLU A 245 4.01 8.52 -25.74
N ASN A 246 4.58 9.27 -24.80
CA ASN A 246 6.02 9.48 -24.62
C ASN A 246 6.69 8.44 -23.70
N LEU A 247 6.02 7.37 -23.26
CA LEU A 247 6.63 6.34 -22.42
C LEU A 247 7.84 5.73 -23.15
N ASP A 248 7.71 5.53 -24.45
CA ASP A 248 8.81 5.16 -25.35
C ASP A 248 9.98 6.15 -25.29
N ARG A 249 9.70 7.45 -25.11
CA ARG A 249 10.70 8.50 -24.98
C ARG A 249 11.31 8.52 -23.58
N VAL A 250 10.57 8.23 -22.52
CA VAL A 250 11.12 8.08 -21.15
C VAL A 250 12.04 6.88 -21.09
N LEU A 251 11.60 5.74 -21.64
CA LEU A 251 12.41 4.53 -21.82
C LEU A 251 13.60 4.70 -22.79
N LYS A 252 13.64 5.79 -23.59
CA LYS A 252 14.73 6.17 -24.51
C LYS A 252 15.64 7.31 -24.01
N LEU A 253 15.13 8.27 -23.23
CA LEU A 253 15.94 9.29 -22.52
C LEU A 253 16.90 8.62 -21.53
N GLU A 254 16.54 7.40 -21.18
CA GLU A 254 17.20 6.40 -20.36
C GLU A 254 18.27 5.54 -21.06
N ASP A 255 18.65 5.83 -22.31
CA ASP A 255 19.84 5.22 -22.95
C ASP A 255 21.18 5.82 -22.46
N THR A 256 21.16 6.64 -21.39
CA THR A 256 22.36 6.87 -20.60
C THR A 256 22.54 5.69 -19.66
N ASP A 257 23.55 4.86 -19.92
CA ASP A 257 23.92 3.71 -19.07
C ASP A 257 23.96 4.08 -17.57
N GLU A 258 24.25 5.34 -17.22
CA GLU A 258 24.34 5.84 -15.84
C GLU A 258 23.03 5.74 -15.03
N PHE A 259 21.85 5.80 -15.64
CA PHE A 259 20.59 5.69 -14.87
C PHE A 259 20.22 4.24 -14.55
N TRP A 260 20.62 3.28 -15.39
CA TRP A 260 20.27 1.86 -15.28
C TRP A 260 21.40 0.98 -14.77
N THR A 261 22.64 1.45 -14.81
CA THR A 261 23.80 0.69 -14.34
C THR A 261 24.18 1.06 -12.91
N GLY A 262 24.59 0.05 -12.12
CA GLY A 262 25.17 0.23 -10.80
C GLY A 262 24.26 -0.15 -9.63
N VAL A 263 24.66 0.29 -8.42
CA VAL A 263 24.02 -0.07 -7.14
C VAL A 263 22.57 0.43 -7.04
N ASN A 264 22.16 1.33 -7.94
CA ASN A 264 20.88 2.03 -7.94
C ASN A 264 19.73 1.29 -8.64
N SER A 265 20.02 0.37 -9.56
CA SER A 265 19.02 -0.45 -10.24
C SER A 265 19.10 -1.87 -9.70
N GLN A 266 18.20 -2.22 -8.79
CA GLN A 266 18.12 -3.54 -8.18
C GLN A 266 16.67 -3.99 -8.11
N ILE A 267 16.41 -5.20 -8.59
CA ILE A 267 15.16 -5.91 -8.31
C ILE A 267 15.20 -6.35 -6.84
N VAL A 268 14.23 -5.90 -6.07
CA VAL A 268 14.08 -6.19 -4.64
C VAL A 268 12.66 -6.69 -4.39
N PHE A 269 12.41 -7.20 -3.18
CA PHE A 269 11.04 -7.31 -2.72
C PHE A 269 10.48 -5.92 -2.45
N ALA A 270 9.62 -5.43 -3.34
CA ALA A 270 8.96 -4.14 -3.22
C ALA A 270 7.58 -4.31 -2.54
N HIS A 271 7.18 -3.33 -1.75
CA HIS A 271 5.83 -3.16 -1.23
C HIS A 271 4.82 -2.95 -2.37
N GLY A 272 5.21 -2.22 -3.41
CA GLY A 272 4.40 -1.95 -4.59
C GLY A 272 3.24 -0.97 -4.41
N ASP A 273 3.10 -0.41 -3.21
CA ASP A 273 2.26 0.74 -2.87
C ASP A 273 2.87 1.37 -1.62
N CYS A 274 4.14 1.77 -1.73
CA CYS A 274 5.02 2.13 -0.62
C CYS A 274 4.71 3.53 -0.07
N MET A 275 3.46 3.72 0.36
CA MET A 275 2.92 4.99 0.81
C MET A 275 3.08 5.14 2.32
N LEU A 276 3.34 6.36 2.80
CA LEU A 276 3.49 6.64 4.24
C LEU A 276 2.30 6.15 5.10
N PRO A 277 1.01 6.26 4.68
CA PRO A 277 -0.13 5.68 5.40
C PRO A 277 -0.09 4.16 5.57
N ASN A 278 0.59 3.42 4.69
CA ASN A 278 0.66 1.96 4.73
C ASN A 278 1.65 1.45 5.79
N PHE A 279 2.30 2.36 6.52
CA PHE A 279 3.20 2.05 7.63
C PHE A 279 2.59 2.57 8.92
N LEU A 280 2.57 1.72 9.94
CA LEU A 280 2.11 2.06 11.28
C LEU A 280 3.28 2.50 12.14
N PHE A 281 3.12 3.59 12.87
CA PHE A 281 4.13 4.17 13.72
C PHE A 281 3.71 4.21 15.19
N LYS A 282 4.69 4.16 16.07
CA LYS A 282 4.55 4.46 17.50
C LYS A 282 5.77 5.22 17.98
N ARG A 283 5.65 5.85 19.15
CA ARG A 283 6.79 6.48 19.83
C ARG A 283 7.54 5.45 20.66
N ASN A 284 8.86 5.43 20.53
CA ASN A 284 9.71 4.77 21.49
C ASN A 284 9.54 5.48 22.85
N VAL A 285 9.28 4.72 23.92
CA VAL A 285 8.99 5.28 25.25
C VAL A 285 10.21 6.01 25.82
N ASP A 286 11.41 5.52 25.53
CA ASP A 286 12.66 6.00 26.09
C ASP A 286 13.26 7.12 25.26
N THR A 287 13.39 6.92 23.94
CA THR A 287 14.04 7.90 23.04
C THR A 287 13.10 8.97 22.50
N LYS A 288 11.78 8.75 22.60
CA LYS A 288 10.73 9.57 21.96
C LYS A 288 10.78 9.60 20.44
N GLU A 289 11.69 8.87 19.80
CA GLU A 289 11.76 8.76 18.36
C GLU A 289 10.58 7.96 17.81
N TRP A 290 10.23 8.22 16.57
CA TRP A 290 9.30 7.38 15.84
C TRP A 290 9.94 6.03 15.52
N VAL A 291 9.15 4.97 15.63
CA VAL A 291 9.53 3.64 15.16
C VAL A 291 8.36 3.03 14.39
N VAL A 292 8.67 2.30 13.33
CA VAL A 292 7.67 1.51 12.62
C VAL A 292 7.27 0.31 13.47
N SER A 293 5.96 0.13 13.59
CA SER A 293 5.29 -0.90 14.37
C SER A 293 4.56 -1.92 13.50
N GLY A 294 4.36 -1.62 12.22
CA GLY A 294 3.85 -2.57 11.25
C GLY A 294 3.82 -2.04 9.82
N VAL A 295 3.68 -2.96 8.87
CA VAL A 295 3.52 -2.69 7.43
C VAL A 295 2.20 -3.30 6.98
N LEU A 296 1.40 -2.53 6.25
CA LEU A 296 0.04 -2.88 5.82
C LEU A 296 -0.02 -2.99 4.30
N ASP A 297 -1.19 -3.36 3.76
CA ASP A 297 -1.54 -3.25 2.34
C ASP A 297 -0.53 -3.88 1.36
N LEU A 298 -0.01 -5.07 1.72
CA LEU A 298 0.95 -5.84 0.92
C LEU A 298 0.31 -6.56 -0.28
N GLY A 299 -0.91 -6.18 -0.68
CA GLY A 299 -1.63 -6.78 -1.81
C GLY A 299 -0.92 -6.60 -3.15
N ASP A 300 -0.18 -5.51 -3.30
CA ASP A 300 0.58 -5.19 -4.50
C ASP A 300 2.08 -5.54 -4.39
N SER A 301 2.51 -6.09 -3.24
CA SER A 301 3.92 -6.44 -2.99
C SER A 301 4.46 -7.53 -3.90
N GLY A 302 5.75 -7.51 -4.21
CA GLY A 302 6.39 -8.51 -5.06
C GLY A 302 7.77 -8.07 -5.51
N TYR A 303 8.44 -8.93 -6.27
CA TYR A 303 9.72 -8.53 -6.85
C TYR A 303 9.53 -7.42 -7.88
N GLY A 304 10.32 -6.36 -7.79
CA GLY A 304 10.26 -5.23 -8.70
C GLY A 304 11.44 -4.28 -8.52
N ASP A 305 11.56 -3.30 -9.41
CA ASP A 305 12.55 -2.25 -9.27
C ASP A 305 12.29 -1.44 -7.99
N ARG A 306 13.27 -1.42 -7.08
CA ARG A 306 13.18 -0.65 -5.84
C ARG A 306 12.88 0.83 -6.06
N ARG A 307 13.27 1.40 -7.21
CA ARG A 307 13.05 2.81 -7.55
C ARG A 307 11.58 3.18 -7.61
N LEU A 308 10.72 2.23 -8.00
CA LEU A 308 9.28 2.45 -8.03
C LEU A 308 8.74 2.68 -6.60
N ASP A 309 9.14 1.83 -5.67
CA ASP A 309 8.80 1.97 -4.24
C ASP A 309 9.39 3.24 -3.63
N LEU A 310 10.64 3.59 -3.95
CA LEU A 310 11.28 4.79 -3.42
C LEU A 310 10.63 6.07 -3.97
N GLY A 311 10.24 6.09 -5.25
CA GLY A 311 9.47 7.20 -5.83
C GLY A 311 8.10 7.34 -5.17
N CYS A 312 7.38 6.23 -4.98
CA CYS A 312 6.11 6.17 -4.26
C CYS A 312 6.22 6.71 -2.83
N ALA A 313 7.23 6.24 -2.08
CA ALA A 313 7.49 6.69 -0.73
C ALA A 313 7.80 8.20 -0.68
N ASN A 314 8.68 8.67 -1.56
CA ASN A 314 9.09 10.07 -1.61
C ASN A 314 7.93 11.01 -1.96
N TRP A 315 7.09 10.63 -2.92
CA TRP A 315 5.86 11.35 -3.23
C TRP A 315 4.91 11.39 -2.04
N SER A 316 4.71 10.24 -1.39
CA SER A 316 3.82 10.15 -0.22
C SER A 316 4.29 11.04 0.92
N ILE A 317 5.61 11.17 1.11
CA ILE A 317 6.22 12.10 2.06
C ILE A 317 5.87 13.54 1.68
N GLY A 318 6.12 13.94 0.43
CA GLY A 318 5.84 15.29 -0.06
C GLY A 318 4.36 15.68 0.10
N TYR A 319 3.45 14.78 -0.28
CA TYR A 319 2.00 14.98 -0.15
C TYR A 319 1.58 15.17 1.31
N ASN A 320 1.95 14.22 2.18
CA ASN A 320 1.53 14.25 3.59
C ASN A 320 2.20 15.38 4.38
N ALA A 321 3.46 15.73 4.06
CA ALA A 321 4.12 16.90 4.61
C ALA A 321 3.41 18.18 4.18
N GLY A 322 3.05 18.32 2.90
CA GLY A 322 2.29 19.46 2.39
C GLY A 322 1.00 19.68 3.18
N LEU A 323 0.20 18.63 3.36
CA LEU A 323 -1.04 18.69 4.16
C LEU A 323 -0.79 19.07 5.63
N ALA A 324 0.27 18.55 6.25
CA ALA A 324 0.60 18.90 7.63
C ALA A 324 1.03 20.37 7.75
N LEU A 325 1.81 20.87 6.80
CA LEU A 325 2.29 22.26 6.79
C LEU A 325 1.19 23.26 6.42
N ASP A 326 0.20 22.85 5.63
CA ASP A 326 -1.03 23.62 5.42
C ASP A 326 -1.76 23.91 6.74
N LEU A 327 -1.84 22.91 7.63
CA LEU A 327 -2.45 23.07 8.95
C LEU A 327 -1.65 24.02 9.85
N GLU A 328 -0.36 24.17 9.60
CA GLU A 328 0.52 25.14 10.28
C GLU A 328 0.45 26.55 9.67
N GLY A 329 -0.19 26.72 8.52
CA GLY A 329 -0.31 28.00 7.83
C GLY A 329 0.98 28.45 7.14
N LYS A 330 1.88 27.54 6.76
CA LYS A 330 3.11 27.88 6.03
C LYS A 330 2.83 28.34 4.59
N GLY A 331 3.69 29.21 4.06
CA GLY A 331 3.64 29.64 2.67
C GLY A 331 4.07 28.52 1.70
N GLU A 332 3.67 28.61 0.43
CA GLU A 332 3.94 27.56 -0.56
C GLU A 332 5.44 27.30 -0.77
N GLU A 333 6.24 28.37 -0.85
CA GLU A 333 7.69 28.27 -0.98
C GLU A 333 8.33 27.52 0.20
N GLU A 334 7.89 27.80 1.43
CA GLU A 334 8.38 27.12 2.63
C GLU A 334 8.00 25.64 2.64
N LYS A 335 6.80 25.30 2.16
CA LYS A 335 6.37 23.90 2.01
C LYS A 335 7.24 23.16 1.03
N GLU A 336 7.50 23.73 -0.14
CA GLU A 336 8.33 23.08 -1.16
C GLU A 336 9.76 22.85 -0.68
N VAL A 337 10.35 23.80 0.04
CA VAL A 337 11.67 23.63 0.66
C VAL A 337 11.66 22.48 1.68
N GLU A 338 10.65 22.42 2.54
CA GLU A 338 10.58 21.37 3.58
C GLU A 338 10.27 19.98 2.99
N LYS A 339 9.37 19.87 2.00
CA LYS A 339 9.10 18.62 1.28
C LYS A 339 10.37 18.06 0.66
N LYS A 340 11.14 18.89 -0.04
CA LYS A 340 12.43 18.50 -0.64
C LYS A 340 13.44 18.07 0.43
N ALA A 341 13.54 18.81 1.53
CA ALA A 341 14.41 18.45 2.64
C ALA A 341 14.06 17.08 3.26
N LEU A 342 12.78 16.82 3.50
CA LEU A 342 12.32 15.54 4.06
C LEU A 342 12.57 14.36 3.11
N GLY A 343 12.35 14.54 1.80
CA GLY A 343 12.67 13.51 0.83
C GLY A 343 14.16 13.20 0.72
N ASN A 344 15.02 14.21 0.83
CA ASN A 344 16.46 13.98 0.93
C ASN A 344 16.82 13.19 2.19
N VAL A 345 16.21 13.52 3.34
CA VAL A 345 16.39 12.75 4.59
C VAL A 345 15.96 11.29 4.41
N PHE A 346 14.87 11.02 3.69
CA PHE A 346 14.42 9.66 3.38
C PHE A 346 15.45 8.89 2.57
N LEU A 347 15.90 9.46 1.45
CA LEU A 347 16.82 8.81 0.52
C LEU A 347 18.22 8.61 1.15
N ASP A 348 18.70 9.59 1.92
CA ASP A 348 19.96 9.51 2.67
C ASP A 348 19.91 8.38 3.71
N GLU A 349 18.82 8.31 4.50
CA GLU A 349 18.67 7.27 5.54
C GLU A 349 18.50 5.87 4.92
N TYR A 350 17.79 5.79 3.79
CA TYR A 350 17.70 4.54 3.02
C TYR A 350 19.09 4.11 2.52
N GLY A 351 19.95 5.08 2.20
CA GLY A 351 21.30 4.89 1.67
C GLY A 351 21.33 4.85 0.14
N MET A 352 20.46 5.62 -0.50
CA MET A 352 20.50 5.83 -1.95
C MET A 352 21.45 6.98 -2.26
N GLU A 353 22.50 6.71 -3.05
CA GLU A 353 23.38 7.77 -3.52
C GLU A 353 22.64 8.60 -4.57
N ILE A 354 22.25 9.80 -4.18
CA ILE A 354 21.70 10.81 -5.07
C ILE A 354 22.85 11.52 -5.80
N PRO A 355 22.85 11.57 -7.13
CA PRO A 355 23.72 12.49 -7.86
C PRO A 355 23.47 13.93 -7.39
N ASN A 356 24.55 14.66 -7.06
CA ASN A 356 24.50 16.03 -6.52
C ASN A 356 23.94 17.10 -7.49
N ASP A 357 23.32 16.72 -8.60
CA ASP A 357 22.80 17.64 -9.60
C ASP A 357 21.39 18.17 -9.30
N GLY A 358 20.75 17.65 -8.24
CA GLY A 358 19.40 18.05 -7.82
C GLY A 358 18.28 17.57 -8.74
N ALA A 359 18.59 16.89 -9.85
CA ALA A 359 17.61 16.40 -10.81
C ALA A 359 16.92 15.10 -10.36
N SER A 360 17.56 14.32 -9.50
CA SER A 360 17.05 13.00 -9.08
C SER A 360 15.75 13.06 -8.28
N PHE A 361 15.57 14.05 -7.38
CA PHE A 361 14.35 14.20 -6.59
C PHE A 361 13.15 14.48 -7.49
N ASP A 362 13.31 15.43 -8.42
CA ASP A 362 12.27 15.78 -9.39
C ASP A 362 12.00 14.58 -10.33
N VAL A 363 13.03 13.80 -10.73
CA VAL A 363 12.84 12.56 -11.53
C VAL A 363 12.03 11.48 -10.80
N PHE A 364 12.25 11.26 -9.49
CA PHE A 364 11.47 10.29 -8.72
C PHE A 364 10.03 10.76 -8.47
N MET A 365 9.84 12.07 -8.28
CA MET A 365 8.53 12.70 -8.13
C MET A 365 7.75 12.65 -9.44
N ASP A 366 8.35 13.06 -10.56
CA ASP A 366 7.77 13.01 -11.91
C ASP A 366 7.39 11.57 -12.29
N PHE A 367 8.23 10.59 -11.90
CA PHE A 367 7.96 9.18 -12.13
C PHE A 367 6.72 8.70 -11.37
N TYR A 368 6.48 9.19 -10.14
CA TYR A 368 5.35 8.75 -9.32
C TYR A 368 4.07 9.59 -9.46
N GLU A 369 4.16 10.90 -9.69
CA GLU A 369 3.00 11.76 -9.99
C GLU A 369 2.20 11.19 -11.17
N LEU A 370 2.88 10.56 -12.11
CA LEU A 370 2.28 9.78 -13.19
C LEU A 370 1.40 8.60 -12.71
N PHE A 371 1.84 7.87 -11.69
CA PHE A 371 1.15 6.68 -11.18
C PHE A 371 0.01 7.04 -10.23
N ASP A 372 0.12 8.14 -9.50
CA ASP A 372 -0.83 8.50 -8.44
C ASP A 372 -2.12 9.14 -8.98
N PHE A 373 -2.01 9.96 -10.04
CA PHE A 373 -3.10 10.77 -10.61
C PHE A 373 -4.35 10.00 -11.07
N TYR A 374 -4.29 8.67 -11.19
CA TYR A 374 -5.40 7.85 -11.68
C TYR A 374 -5.82 6.71 -10.76
N SER A 375 -5.23 6.63 -9.56
CA SER A 375 -5.57 5.59 -8.59
C SER A 375 -6.73 5.97 -7.67
N TYR A 376 -7.19 7.22 -7.70
CA TYR A 376 -8.20 7.76 -6.78
C TYR A 376 -9.44 8.26 -7.54
N ASP A 377 -10.61 7.69 -7.21
CA ASP A 377 -11.98 7.90 -7.70
C ASP A 377 -12.51 6.80 -8.66
N GLU A 378 -12.99 5.71 -8.08
CA GLU A 378 -14.23 5.04 -8.48
C GLU A 378 -15.20 5.03 -7.30
#